data_AF-A0A960ZKA9-F1
#
_entry.id   AF-A0A960ZKA9-F1
#
_cell.length_a   1.000
_cell.length_b   1.000
_cell.length_c   1.000
_cell.angle_alpha   90.00
_cell.angle_beta   90.00
_cell.angle_gamma   90.00
#
_symmetry.space_group_name_H-M   'P 1'
#
loop_
_entity.id
_entity.type
_entity.pdbx_description
1 polymer ?
#
loop_
_entity_poly.entity_id
_entity_poly.type
_entity_poly.pdbx_seq_one_letter_code
_entity_poly.pdbx_strand_id
1 'polypeptide(L)'
;MKPSFGFREVLARLFAYNVWYTRIFAILFGILFLYSCSNNRELPVKLSKEPTFQLTNGGTISTDLYNEYNPVLVKLNNNKLALFYGFDGPCADCTEGLHHIMVAISTSEFDDQSGSLPTFEEPSPLLPGGGPINHSEFLRFSVHASASGVTVYYNNPDNSDNLEYLSFPADMNTLFTSSSSISNSNFQTFTIGGVSEDGTEVMAYDENTFSGYIFNPSGTSDPAIPVDELAGSVGAIFVPASASGEPVALLGLYTGGTFTAVTEDGLLGGTPDLSVSLLREGLFLSRAAGFLSGSEFNDTITFSANDGLTEDIFIVTSHTLADFWQLATTEPEFSLPE
;
A
#
# COMPACT_ATOMS: atom_id res chain seq x y z
N MET A 1 3.88 -51.29 -11.46
CA MET A 1 4.88 -50.22 -11.24
C MET A 1 4.27 -49.22 -10.27
N LYS A 2 4.80 -49.13 -9.04
CA LYS A 2 4.39 -48.10 -8.06
C LYS A 2 5.15 -46.81 -8.39
N PRO A 3 4.51 -45.64 -8.47
CA PRO A 3 5.24 -44.39 -8.59
C PRO A 3 5.91 -44.10 -7.25
N SER A 4 7.23 -43.92 -7.28
CA SER A 4 8.00 -43.38 -6.16
C SER A 4 7.67 -41.89 -6.05
N PHE A 5 6.86 -41.52 -5.06
CA PHE A 5 6.72 -40.12 -4.66
C PHE A 5 8.10 -39.60 -4.25
N GLY A 6 8.56 -38.54 -4.93
CA GLY A 6 9.90 -38.02 -4.79
C GLY A 6 10.08 -37.37 -3.41
N PHE A 7 11.04 -37.87 -2.64
CA PHE A 7 11.47 -37.32 -1.35
C PHE A 7 11.74 -35.79 -1.39
N ARG A 8 12.04 -35.24 -2.58
CA ARG A 8 12.21 -33.80 -2.82
C ARG A 8 10.92 -32.97 -2.70
N GLU A 9 9.75 -33.49 -3.09
CA GLU A 9 8.47 -32.77 -2.93
C GLU A 9 8.03 -32.72 -1.46
N VAL A 10 8.32 -33.78 -0.70
CA VAL A 10 8.02 -33.83 0.74
C VAL A 10 8.90 -32.84 1.51
N LEU A 11 10.19 -32.73 1.15
CA LEU A 11 11.11 -31.74 1.72
C LEU A 11 10.74 -30.29 1.38
N ALA A 12 10.35 -30.00 0.13
CA ALA A 12 9.91 -28.66 -0.25
C ALA A 12 8.66 -28.21 0.52
N ARG A 13 7.69 -29.13 0.72
CA ARG A 13 6.51 -28.86 1.55
C ARG A 13 6.85 -28.68 3.03
N LEU A 14 7.81 -29.43 3.57
CA LEU A 14 8.27 -29.28 4.96
C LEU A 14 9.03 -27.96 5.22
N PHE A 15 9.73 -27.43 4.23
CA PHE A 15 10.37 -26.11 4.32
C PHE A 15 9.33 -24.97 4.22
N ALA A 16 8.35 -25.06 3.31
CA ALA A 16 7.25 -24.10 3.22
C ALA A 16 6.42 -24.04 4.52
N TYR A 17 6.15 -25.19 5.14
CA TYR A 17 5.45 -25.26 6.42
C TYR A 17 6.26 -24.63 7.58
N ASN A 18 7.59 -24.81 7.60
CA ASN A 18 8.42 -24.23 8.67
C ASN A 18 8.48 -22.70 8.61
N VAL A 19 8.59 -22.11 7.41
CA VAL A 19 8.58 -20.64 7.24
C VAL A 19 7.26 -20.03 7.71
N TRP A 20 6.14 -20.69 7.40
CA TRP A 20 4.80 -20.30 7.85
C TRP A 20 4.67 -20.34 9.39
N TYR A 21 5.14 -21.40 10.05
CA TYR A 21 5.11 -21.50 11.51
C TYR A 21 6.01 -20.48 12.21
N THR A 22 7.21 -20.18 11.68
CA THR A 22 8.06 -19.11 12.24
C THR A 22 7.44 -17.73 12.09
N ARG A 23 6.74 -17.44 10.99
CA ARG A 23 6.01 -16.18 10.80
C ARG A 23 4.82 -16.08 11.75
N ILE A 24 4.02 -17.13 11.89
CA ILE A 24 2.91 -17.19 12.86
C ILE A 24 3.42 -17.02 14.30
N PHE A 25 4.52 -17.67 14.67
CA PHE A 25 5.10 -17.51 16.01
C PHE A 25 5.63 -16.10 16.25
N ALA A 26 6.25 -15.45 15.25
CA ALA A 26 6.70 -14.07 15.35
C ALA A 26 5.51 -13.09 15.48
N ILE A 27 4.44 -13.32 14.72
CA ILE A 27 3.17 -12.57 14.80
C ILE A 27 2.55 -12.73 16.20
N LEU A 28 2.41 -13.96 16.70
CA LEU A 28 1.87 -14.23 18.04
C LEU A 28 2.72 -13.64 19.15
N PHE A 29 4.05 -13.69 19.04
CA PHE A 29 4.96 -13.15 20.04
C PHE A 29 4.99 -11.61 20.03
N GLY A 30 4.90 -10.99 18.85
CA GLY A 30 4.74 -9.54 18.70
C GLY A 30 3.42 -9.02 19.28
N ILE A 31 2.31 -9.74 19.02
CA ILE A 31 0.98 -9.40 19.57
C ILE A 31 0.96 -9.56 21.10
N LEU A 32 1.58 -10.62 21.65
CA LEU A 32 1.61 -10.85 23.10
C LEU A 32 2.44 -9.82 23.87
N PHE A 33 3.49 -9.25 23.27
CA PHE A 33 4.29 -8.20 23.92
C PHE A 33 3.55 -6.86 23.99
N LEU A 34 2.68 -6.56 23.03
CA LEU A 34 1.92 -5.30 22.97
C LEU A 34 0.60 -5.35 23.76
N TYR A 35 0.01 -6.53 23.95
CA TYR A 35 -1.24 -6.69 24.71
C TYR A 35 -1.10 -6.40 26.21
N SER A 36 0.13 -6.34 26.75
CA SER A 36 0.34 -6.07 28.17
C SER A 36 0.26 -4.58 28.54
N CYS A 37 0.04 -3.66 27.59
CA CYS A 37 0.10 -2.22 27.84
C CYS A 37 -1.06 -1.36 27.30
N SER A 38 -2.10 -1.91 26.66
CA SER A 38 -3.24 -1.11 26.17
C SER A 38 -4.52 -1.44 26.94
N ASN A 39 -4.84 -0.62 27.95
CA ASN A 39 -6.09 -0.67 28.71
C ASN A 39 -7.12 0.37 28.24
N ASN A 40 -6.84 1.14 27.19
CA ASN A 40 -7.82 2.03 26.58
C ASN A 40 -8.54 1.25 25.49
N ARG A 41 -9.77 0.81 25.78
CA ARG A 41 -10.66 0.20 24.79
C ARG A 41 -11.07 1.26 23.76
N GLU A 42 -10.22 1.49 22.78
CA GLU A 42 -10.55 2.25 21.59
C GLU A 42 -11.39 1.39 20.64
N LEU A 43 -12.21 2.06 19.83
CA LEU A 43 -13.18 1.41 18.97
C LEU A 43 -12.44 0.59 17.90
N PRO A 44 -12.82 -0.68 17.65
CA PRO A 44 -12.16 -1.47 16.62
C PRO A 44 -12.25 -0.77 15.27
N VAL A 45 -11.16 -0.78 14.49
CA VAL A 45 -11.16 -0.28 13.12
C VAL A 45 -12.26 -1.01 12.36
N LYS A 46 -13.25 -0.26 11.87
CA LYS A 46 -14.29 -0.87 11.05
C LYS A 46 -13.73 -1.07 9.67
N LEU A 47 -13.58 -2.34 9.31
CA LEU A 47 -13.35 -2.73 7.93
C LEU A 47 -14.70 -2.69 7.24
N SER A 48 -14.83 -1.90 6.18
CA SER A 48 -16.00 -2.03 5.32
C SER A 48 -15.83 -3.31 4.49
N LYS A 49 -16.58 -4.36 4.85
CA LYS A 49 -16.84 -5.51 3.96
C LYS A 49 -17.90 -5.21 2.90
N GLU A 50 -18.63 -4.11 3.06
CA GLU A 50 -19.49 -3.61 2.00
C GLU A 50 -18.63 -3.02 0.89
N PRO A 51 -19.03 -3.14 -0.40
CA PRO A 51 -18.20 -2.70 -1.49
C PRO A 51 -18.02 -1.19 -1.43
N THR A 52 -16.83 -0.76 -1.03
CA THR A 52 -16.42 0.64 -1.00
C THR A 52 -16.05 1.13 -2.38
N PHE A 53 -15.51 0.24 -3.20
CA PHE A 53 -15.19 0.48 -4.59
C PHE A 53 -16.25 -0.14 -5.49
N GLN A 54 -17.36 0.58 -5.66
CA GLN A 54 -18.49 0.14 -6.47
C GLN A 54 -18.33 0.56 -7.92
N LEU A 55 -18.70 -0.34 -8.83
CA LEU A 55 -18.81 -0.04 -10.25
C LEU A 55 -20.17 0.55 -10.59
N THR A 56 -20.25 1.30 -11.68
CA THR A 56 -21.51 1.85 -12.22
C THR A 56 -22.59 0.79 -12.48
N ASN A 57 -22.17 -0.43 -12.80
CA ASN A 57 -23.06 -1.57 -13.04
C ASN A 57 -23.58 -2.24 -11.75
N GLY A 58 -23.21 -1.72 -10.57
CA GLY A 58 -23.56 -2.25 -9.25
C GLY A 58 -22.65 -3.40 -8.76
N GLY A 59 -21.66 -3.79 -9.57
CA GLY A 59 -20.60 -4.71 -9.18
C GLY A 59 -19.56 -4.06 -8.27
N THR A 60 -18.56 -4.86 -7.89
CA THR A 60 -17.48 -4.48 -6.98
C THR A 60 -16.15 -4.59 -7.73
N ILE A 61 -15.19 -3.72 -7.42
CA ILE A 61 -13.85 -3.84 -8.01
C ILE A 61 -13.10 -5.03 -7.42
N SER A 62 -13.15 -5.22 -6.10
CA SER A 62 -12.53 -6.39 -5.43
C SER A 62 -13.43 -7.61 -5.57
N THR A 63 -12.87 -8.77 -5.90
CA THR A 63 -13.58 -10.04 -6.08
C THR A 63 -12.78 -11.21 -5.51
N ASP A 64 -13.46 -12.27 -5.07
CA ASP A 64 -12.82 -13.47 -4.52
C ASP A 64 -12.20 -14.41 -5.59
N LEU A 65 -12.05 -13.93 -6.83
CA LEU A 65 -11.63 -14.73 -7.98
C LEU A 65 -10.18 -14.52 -8.38
N TYR A 66 -9.65 -13.33 -8.12
CA TYR A 66 -8.34 -12.87 -8.58
C TYR A 66 -7.64 -12.13 -7.44
N ASN A 67 -6.36 -11.83 -7.63
CA ASN A 67 -5.63 -10.99 -6.70
C ASN A 67 -5.81 -9.53 -7.10
N GLU A 68 -6.56 -8.76 -6.31
CA GLU A 68 -6.55 -7.30 -6.33
C GLU A 68 -5.71 -6.78 -5.17
N TYR A 69 -4.63 -6.05 -5.46
CA TYR A 69 -3.63 -5.69 -4.44
C TYR A 69 -3.05 -4.29 -4.61
N ASN A 70 -2.37 -3.79 -3.58
CA ASN A 70 -1.72 -2.48 -3.58
C ASN A 70 -2.65 -1.32 -4.01
N PRO A 71 -3.82 -1.13 -3.40
CA PRO A 71 -4.73 -0.08 -3.80
C PRO A 71 -4.15 1.28 -3.43
N VAL A 72 -3.96 2.15 -4.42
CA VAL A 72 -3.59 3.55 -4.27
C VAL A 72 -4.70 4.41 -4.84
N LEU A 73 -5.40 5.13 -3.97
CA LEU A 73 -6.45 6.06 -4.35
C LEU A 73 -5.88 7.47 -4.39
N VAL A 74 -6.12 8.20 -5.49
CA VAL A 74 -5.69 9.60 -5.64
C VAL A 74 -6.83 10.47 -6.13
N LYS A 75 -6.84 11.74 -5.71
CA LYS A 75 -7.76 12.76 -6.22
C LYS A 75 -7.13 13.46 -7.43
N LEU A 76 -7.80 13.40 -8.55
CA LEU A 76 -7.40 14.04 -9.81
C LEU A 76 -7.71 15.54 -9.78
N ASN A 77 -7.09 16.29 -10.69
CA ASN A 77 -7.28 17.74 -10.79
C ASN A 77 -8.71 18.18 -11.19
N ASN A 78 -9.51 17.25 -11.73
CA ASN A 78 -10.93 17.46 -12.02
C ASN A 78 -11.84 17.01 -10.85
N ASN A 79 -11.29 16.87 -9.64
CA ASN A 79 -11.94 16.37 -8.43
C ASN A 79 -12.47 14.93 -8.50
N LYS A 80 -12.26 14.19 -9.61
CA LYS A 80 -12.56 12.75 -9.64
C LYS A 80 -11.52 11.96 -8.85
N LEU A 81 -11.86 10.74 -8.48
CA LEU A 81 -10.92 9.79 -7.91
C LEU A 81 -10.40 8.84 -8.99
N ALA A 82 -9.13 8.48 -8.89
CA ALA A 82 -8.56 7.35 -9.62
C ALA A 82 -8.04 6.34 -8.60
N LEU A 83 -8.54 5.10 -8.70
CA LEU A 83 -8.07 3.95 -7.94
C LEU A 83 -7.11 3.16 -8.81
N PHE A 84 -5.85 3.08 -8.39
CA PHE A 84 -4.84 2.22 -8.99
C PHE A 84 -4.69 0.96 -8.14
N TYR A 85 -4.61 -0.20 -8.76
CA TYR A 85 -4.41 -1.47 -8.05
C TYR A 85 -3.72 -2.48 -8.98
N GLY A 86 -3.00 -3.42 -8.40
CA GLY A 86 -2.49 -4.58 -9.11
C GLY A 86 -3.59 -5.62 -9.29
N PHE A 87 -3.63 -6.28 -10.44
CA PHE A 87 -4.63 -7.29 -10.80
C PHE A 87 -3.94 -8.41 -11.58
N ASP A 88 -4.40 -9.66 -11.44
CA ASP A 88 -3.89 -10.82 -12.19
C ASP A 88 -4.96 -11.57 -13.00
N GLY A 89 -6.18 -11.04 -13.05
CA GLY A 89 -7.29 -11.61 -13.80
C GLY A 89 -7.31 -11.22 -15.29
N PRO A 90 -8.32 -11.67 -16.04
CA PRO A 90 -8.45 -11.35 -17.46
C PRO A 90 -8.88 -9.89 -17.67
N CYS A 91 -8.27 -9.22 -18.65
CA CYS A 91 -8.65 -7.91 -19.14
C CYS A 91 -8.51 -7.87 -20.68
N ALA A 92 -9.05 -6.85 -21.36
CA ALA A 92 -9.12 -6.79 -22.83
C ALA A 92 -7.78 -7.03 -23.55
N ASP A 93 -6.67 -6.54 -22.98
CA ASP A 93 -5.32 -6.66 -23.54
C ASP A 93 -4.34 -7.39 -22.59
N CYS A 94 -4.80 -7.86 -21.43
CA CYS A 94 -3.96 -8.50 -20.41
C CYS A 94 -3.78 -9.99 -20.69
N THR A 95 -2.66 -10.54 -20.22
CA THR A 95 -2.46 -11.99 -20.17
C THR A 95 -2.96 -12.51 -18.82
N GLU A 96 -3.95 -13.40 -18.83
CA GLU A 96 -4.50 -14.03 -17.63
C GLU A 96 -3.40 -14.73 -16.81
N GLY A 97 -3.42 -14.51 -15.48
CA GLY A 97 -2.41 -15.04 -14.56
C GLY A 97 -1.09 -14.26 -14.55
N LEU A 98 -0.97 -13.19 -15.33
CA LEU A 98 0.11 -12.20 -15.20
C LEU A 98 -0.43 -10.93 -14.55
N HIS A 99 0.43 -10.32 -13.74
CA HIS A 99 0.15 -9.12 -12.97
C HIS A 99 0.25 -7.86 -13.83
N HIS A 100 -0.75 -6.98 -13.68
CA HIS A 100 -0.89 -5.70 -14.36
C HIS A 100 -1.33 -4.61 -13.38
N ILE A 101 -1.08 -3.34 -13.71
CA ILE A 101 -1.62 -2.19 -12.96
C ILE A 101 -2.90 -1.75 -13.65
N MET A 102 -4.02 -1.85 -12.94
CA MET A 102 -5.33 -1.37 -13.36
C MET A 102 -5.59 0.02 -12.78
N VAL A 103 -6.39 0.81 -13.49
CA VAL A 103 -6.96 2.05 -12.99
C VAL A 103 -8.46 2.06 -13.21
N ALA A 104 -9.21 2.47 -12.20
CA ALA A 104 -10.63 2.77 -12.28
C ALA A 104 -10.84 4.25 -11.92
N ILE A 105 -11.57 5.00 -12.75
CA ILE A 105 -11.82 6.43 -12.54
C ILE A 105 -13.26 6.62 -12.09
N SER A 106 -13.50 7.51 -11.12
CA SER A 106 -14.84 7.79 -10.63
C SER A 106 -15.73 8.45 -11.68
N THR A 107 -17.01 8.15 -11.61
CA THR A 107 -18.02 8.67 -12.55
C THR A 107 -18.37 10.13 -12.26
N SER A 108 -18.38 10.49 -10.98
CA SER A 108 -18.57 11.85 -10.48
C SER A 108 -17.35 12.37 -9.72
N GLU A 109 -17.33 13.68 -9.49
CA GLU A 109 -16.39 14.31 -8.56
C GLU A 109 -16.56 13.72 -7.14
N PHE A 110 -15.46 13.71 -6.39
CA PHE A 110 -15.42 13.36 -4.99
C PHE A 110 -16.01 14.51 -4.16
N ASP A 111 -16.93 14.16 -3.26
CA ASP A 111 -17.53 15.12 -2.36
C ASP A 111 -16.74 15.18 -1.04
N ASP A 112 -15.87 16.18 -0.94
CA ASP A 112 -15.05 16.42 0.25
C ASP A 112 -15.89 16.70 1.51
N GLN A 113 -17.19 16.98 1.42
CA GLN A 113 -18.02 17.23 2.60
C GLN A 113 -18.57 15.93 3.20
N SER A 114 -18.93 14.97 2.36
CA SER A 114 -19.48 13.69 2.82
C SER A 114 -18.42 12.60 2.99
N GLY A 115 -17.24 12.76 2.37
CA GLY A 115 -16.19 11.73 2.37
C GLY A 115 -16.62 10.44 1.67
N SER A 116 -17.77 10.44 1.00
CA SER A 116 -18.35 9.25 0.40
C SER A 116 -17.69 8.95 -0.93
N LEU A 117 -17.26 7.71 -1.12
CA LEU A 117 -16.68 7.28 -2.37
C LEU A 117 -17.75 7.26 -3.49
N PRO A 118 -17.50 7.90 -4.64
CA PRO A 118 -18.35 7.76 -5.82
C PRO A 118 -18.24 6.35 -6.42
N THR A 119 -19.15 6.04 -7.35
CA THR A 119 -18.97 4.85 -8.19
C THR A 119 -17.85 5.06 -9.20
N PHE A 120 -17.22 3.98 -9.61
CA PHE A 120 -16.14 3.93 -10.58
C PHE A 120 -16.60 3.35 -11.91
N GLU A 121 -15.99 3.81 -12.99
CA GLU A 121 -16.06 3.17 -14.28
C GLU A 121 -15.40 1.79 -14.26
N GLU A 122 -15.64 0.97 -15.28
CA GLU A 122 -14.97 -0.32 -15.41
C GLU A 122 -13.43 -0.13 -15.47
N PRO A 123 -12.66 -0.93 -14.70
CA PRO A 123 -11.22 -0.78 -14.65
C PRO A 123 -10.55 -1.05 -15.99
N SER A 124 -9.50 -0.30 -16.29
CA SER A 124 -8.69 -0.46 -17.51
C SER A 124 -7.20 -0.56 -17.16
N PRO A 125 -6.41 -1.35 -17.91
CA PRO A 125 -4.98 -1.48 -17.64
C PRO A 125 -4.22 -0.20 -18.02
N LEU A 126 -3.13 0.07 -17.31
CA LEU A 126 -2.11 1.01 -17.78
C LEU A 126 -1.31 0.39 -18.92
N LEU A 127 -1.03 1.18 -19.96
CA LEU A 127 -0.42 0.74 -21.21
C LEU A 127 0.94 1.43 -21.46
N PRO A 128 2.00 1.11 -20.70
CA PRO A 128 3.34 1.64 -21.00
C PRO A 128 3.84 1.10 -22.34
N GLY A 129 4.25 2.00 -23.25
CA GLY A 129 4.79 1.63 -24.55
C GLY A 129 3.78 0.97 -25.51
N GLY A 130 2.49 0.90 -25.14
CA GLY A 130 1.42 0.45 -26.05
C GLY A 130 0.83 -0.91 -25.73
N GLY A 131 1.29 -1.55 -24.66
CA GLY A 131 0.72 -2.79 -24.15
C GLY A 131 0.64 -2.76 -22.63
N PRO A 132 -0.20 -3.61 -22.02
CA PRO A 132 -0.28 -3.70 -20.58
C PRO A 132 1.02 -4.24 -19.99
N ILE A 133 1.32 -3.76 -18.79
CA ILE A 133 2.30 -4.36 -17.89
C ILE A 133 1.88 -5.81 -17.65
N ASN A 134 2.71 -6.80 -17.93
CA ASN A 134 2.37 -8.22 -17.77
C ASN A 134 3.56 -8.98 -17.18
N HIS A 135 3.57 -9.15 -15.86
CA HIS A 135 4.67 -9.84 -15.17
C HIS A 135 4.19 -11.02 -14.33
N SER A 136 5.10 -11.96 -14.06
CA SER A 136 4.81 -13.13 -13.24
C SER A 136 4.81 -12.86 -11.73
N GLU A 137 5.14 -11.65 -11.30
CA GLU A 137 5.28 -11.27 -9.89
C GLU A 137 4.44 -10.04 -9.56
N PHE A 138 4.15 -9.88 -8.26
CA PHE A 138 3.37 -8.75 -7.74
C PHE A 138 4.07 -7.42 -7.97
N LEU A 139 3.45 -6.55 -8.77
CA LEU A 139 3.96 -5.21 -9.06
C LEU A 139 3.92 -4.30 -7.84
N ARG A 140 5.07 -3.71 -7.47
CA ARG A 140 5.14 -2.66 -6.43
C ARG A 140 5.10 -1.31 -7.08
N PHE A 141 4.17 -0.47 -6.62
CA PHE A 141 4.00 0.88 -7.16
C PHE A 141 3.43 1.83 -6.11
N SER A 142 3.65 3.12 -6.33
CA SER A 142 3.03 4.22 -5.63
C SER A 142 2.61 5.29 -6.63
N VAL A 143 1.56 6.05 -6.32
CA VAL A 143 0.96 7.00 -7.26
C VAL A 143 0.82 8.36 -6.59
N HIS A 144 1.21 9.39 -7.33
CA HIS A 144 1.00 10.78 -6.93
C HIS A 144 0.22 11.51 -8.04
N ALA A 145 -0.79 12.28 -7.65
CA ALA A 145 -1.54 13.14 -8.55
C ALA A 145 -1.32 14.61 -8.18
N SER A 146 -1.10 15.44 -9.19
CA SER A 146 -0.98 16.89 -9.05
C SER A 146 -1.77 17.61 -10.14
N ALA A 147 -1.76 18.94 -10.10
CA ALA A 147 -2.31 19.76 -11.17
C ALA A 147 -1.60 19.57 -12.52
N SER A 148 -0.36 19.07 -12.54
CA SER A 148 0.42 18.89 -13.77
C SER A 148 0.26 17.51 -14.41
N GLY A 149 -0.14 16.51 -13.63
CA GLY A 149 -0.25 15.14 -14.10
C GLY A 149 -0.39 14.12 -12.99
N VAL A 150 -0.50 12.86 -13.38
CA VAL A 150 -0.41 11.71 -12.48
C VAL A 150 0.88 10.97 -12.77
N THR A 151 1.66 10.71 -11.73
CA THR A 151 2.92 9.97 -11.80
C THR A 151 2.76 8.65 -11.06
N VAL A 152 3.05 7.54 -11.74
CA VAL A 152 3.09 6.20 -11.15
C VAL A 152 4.54 5.77 -11.06
N TYR A 153 5.09 5.69 -9.85
CA TYR A 153 6.40 5.10 -9.59
C TYR A 153 6.22 3.61 -9.39
N TYR A 154 7.04 2.78 -10.04
CA TYR A 154 6.93 1.33 -9.93
C TYR A 154 8.30 0.66 -10.13
N ASN A 155 8.49 -0.49 -9.49
CA ASN A 155 9.61 -1.37 -9.83
C ASN A 155 9.28 -2.14 -11.10
N ASN A 156 10.11 -2.00 -12.13
CA ASN A 156 9.94 -2.67 -13.42
C ASN A 156 10.68 -4.02 -13.46
N PRO A 157 9.97 -5.16 -13.39
CA PRO A 157 10.62 -6.47 -13.37
C PRO A 157 11.39 -6.80 -14.66
N ASP A 158 11.01 -6.21 -15.80
CA ASP A 158 11.73 -6.42 -17.07
C ASP A 158 13.09 -5.70 -17.12
N ASN A 159 13.31 -4.77 -16.20
CA ASN A 159 14.55 -3.99 -16.10
C ASN A 159 15.25 -4.22 -14.76
N SER A 160 15.37 -5.49 -14.33
CA SER A 160 16.05 -5.87 -13.07
C SER A 160 15.46 -5.18 -11.84
N ASP A 161 14.13 -5.05 -11.81
CA ASP A 161 13.36 -4.41 -10.74
C ASP A 161 13.73 -2.93 -10.49
N ASN A 162 14.30 -2.27 -11.49
CA ASN A 162 14.62 -0.86 -11.41
C ASN A 162 13.36 -0.02 -11.17
N LEU A 163 13.48 0.96 -10.27
CA LEU A 163 12.49 1.99 -10.02
C LEU A 163 12.40 2.92 -11.24
N GLU A 164 11.21 2.93 -11.83
CA GLU A 164 10.84 3.72 -12.99
C GLU A 164 9.57 4.52 -12.69
N TYR A 165 9.21 5.41 -13.60
CA TYR A 165 7.96 6.13 -13.53
C TYR A 165 7.22 6.17 -14.87
N LEU A 166 5.90 6.32 -14.75
CA LEU A 166 4.97 6.62 -15.83
C LEU A 166 4.36 8.00 -15.54
N SER A 167 4.19 8.82 -16.58
CA SER A 167 3.53 10.11 -16.46
C SER A 167 2.32 10.19 -17.36
N PHE A 168 1.18 10.57 -16.78
CA PHE A 168 -0.11 10.69 -17.44
C PHE A 168 -0.67 12.11 -17.31
N PRO A 169 -1.58 12.54 -18.21
CA PRO A 169 -2.34 13.78 -18.04
C PRO A 169 -3.10 13.83 -16.71
N ALA A 170 -3.30 15.04 -16.18
CA ALA A 170 -3.90 15.26 -14.85
C ALA A 170 -5.36 14.78 -14.70
N ASP A 171 -6.05 14.56 -15.82
CA ASP A 171 -7.42 14.04 -15.88
C ASP A 171 -7.47 12.54 -16.23
N MET A 172 -6.32 11.89 -16.44
CA MET A 172 -6.19 10.48 -16.82
C MET A 172 -7.03 10.10 -18.06
N ASN A 173 -7.25 11.04 -18.99
CA ASN A 173 -8.03 10.80 -20.21
C ASN A 173 -7.34 9.85 -21.21
N THR A 174 -6.04 9.58 -21.01
CA THR A 174 -5.26 8.58 -21.74
C THR A 174 -4.51 7.69 -20.75
N LEU A 175 -4.54 6.38 -20.99
CA LEU A 175 -3.85 5.38 -20.16
C LEU A 175 -2.57 4.83 -20.82
N PHE A 176 -2.09 5.49 -21.88
CA PHE A 176 -0.89 5.13 -22.62
C PHE A 176 0.20 6.18 -22.40
N THR A 177 1.41 5.72 -22.08
CA THR A 177 2.60 6.58 -21.92
C THR A 177 3.88 5.75 -22.10
N SER A 178 5.06 6.37 -22.08
CA SER A 178 6.34 5.64 -22.06
C SER A 178 6.89 5.59 -20.64
N SER A 179 7.52 4.47 -20.28
CA SER A 179 8.24 4.40 -19.02
C SER A 179 9.60 5.10 -19.09
N SER A 180 9.97 5.76 -18.00
CA SER A 180 11.24 6.46 -17.85
C SER A 180 11.91 6.04 -16.55
N SER A 181 13.24 5.88 -16.58
CA SER A 181 14.01 5.70 -15.34
C SER A 181 13.98 6.97 -14.50
N ILE A 182 14.00 6.82 -13.17
CA ILE A 182 14.24 7.95 -12.27
C ILE A 182 15.62 8.56 -12.54
N SER A 183 15.79 9.86 -12.24
CA SER A 183 17.06 10.55 -12.42
C SER A 183 18.09 10.15 -11.36
N ASN A 184 17.64 9.80 -10.15
CA ASN A 184 18.52 9.46 -9.04
C ASN A 184 19.04 8.01 -9.14
N SER A 185 20.15 7.83 -9.86
CA SER A 185 20.70 6.50 -10.14
C SER A 185 21.17 5.73 -8.89
N ASN A 186 21.42 6.42 -7.77
CA ASN A 186 21.86 5.77 -6.53
C ASN A 186 20.77 4.89 -5.91
N PHE A 187 19.50 5.20 -6.18
CA PHE A 187 18.33 4.55 -5.58
C PHE A 187 17.48 3.82 -6.63
N GLN A 188 17.99 3.69 -7.85
CA GLN A 188 17.25 3.07 -8.95
C GLN A 188 16.96 1.59 -8.69
N THR A 189 17.79 0.87 -7.93
CA THR A 189 17.55 -0.54 -7.62
C THR A 189 16.74 -0.75 -6.34
N PHE A 190 16.17 0.31 -5.76
CA PHE A 190 15.42 0.23 -4.51
C PHE A 190 13.94 -0.08 -4.78
N THR A 191 13.31 -0.74 -3.84
CA THR A 191 11.90 -1.10 -3.90
C THR A 191 11.03 0.06 -3.44
N ILE A 192 10.07 0.51 -4.25
CA ILE A 192 9.15 1.60 -3.90
C ILE A 192 8.28 1.21 -2.68
N GLY A 193 8.22 2.13 -1.71
CA GLY A 193 7.45 1.98 -0.47
C GLY A 193 6.34 3.01 -0.30
N GLY A 194 6.50 4.20 -0.88
CA GLY A 194 5.52 5.29 -0.82
C GLY A 194 5.98 6.54 -1.58
N VAL A 195 5.08 7.51 -1.72
CA VAL A 195 5.38 8.83 -2.32
C VAL A 195 4.81 9.93 -1.43
N SER A 196 5.52 11.05 -1.31
CA SER A 196 5.06 12.22 -0.55
C SER A 196 3.82 12.84 -1.18
N GLU A 197 3.07 13.59 -0.36
CA GLU A 197 1.85 14.29 -0.81
C GLU A 197 2.10 15.20 -2.01
N ASP A 198 3.25 15.90 -2.04
CA ASP A 198 3.63 16.82 -3.11
C ASP A 198 4.36 16.14 -4.28
N GLY A 199 4.62 14.84 -4.18
CA GLY A 199 5.28 14.03 -5.21
C GLY A 199 6.77 14.31 -5.39
N THR A 200 7.38 15.13 -4.53
CA THR A 200 8.79 15.52 -4.65
C THR A 200 9.73 14.49 -4.04
N GLU A 201 9.23 13.65 -3.13
CA GLU A 201 9.99 12.62 -2.44
C GLU A 201 9.34 11.26 -2.59
N VAL A 202 10.17 10.23 -2.67
CA VAL A 202 9.76 8.83 -2.62
C VAL A 202 10.41 8.17 -1.42
N MET A 203 9.66 7.29 -0.77
CA MET A 203 10.18 6.36 0.21
C MET A 203 10.45 5.04 -0.50
N ALA A 204 11.66 4.50 -0.38
CA ALA A 204 12.03 3.21 -0.94
C ALA A 204 12.93 2.41 0.02
N TYR A 205 13.03 1.12 -0.26
CA TYR A 205 13.80 0.16 0.52
C TYR A 205 14.94 -0.42 -0.29
N ASP A 206 16.12 -0.51 0.32
CA ASP A 206 17.16 -1.39 -0.18
C ASP A 206 16.92 -2.80 0.35
N GLU A 207 16.52 -3.72 -0.52
CA GLU A 207 16.27 -5.12 -0.14
C GLU A 207 17.56 -5.85 0.33
N ASN A 208 18.75 -5.34 0.02
CA ASN A 208 20.01 -5.97 0.46
C ASN A 208 20.39 -5.61 1.90
N THR A 209 20.12 -4.37 2.30
CA THR A 209 20.46 -3.86 3.65
C THR A 209 19.24 -3.82 4.57
N PHE A 210 18.04 -3.96 4.01
CA PHE A 210 16.75 -3.76 4.68
C PHE A 210 16.56 -2.35 5.25
N SER A 211 17.28 -1.33 4.77
CA SER A 211 17.11 0.06 5.22
C SER A 211 16.11 0.82 4.35
N GLY A 212 15.34 1.72 4.97
CA GLY A 212 14.44 2.65 4.31
C GLY A 212 15.14 3.98 4.00
N TYR A 213 14.74 4.62 2.90
CA TYR A 213 15.30 5.88 2.44
C TYR A 213 14.22 6.78 1.86
N ILE A 214 14.27 8.07 2.19
CA ILE A 214 13.49 9.12 1.54
C ILE A 214 14.43 9.91 0.63
N PHE A 215 14.06 10.10 -0.62
CA PHE A 215 14.88 10.87 -1.57
C PHE A 215 14.03 11.50 -2.67
N ASN A 216 14.59 12.52 -3.32
CA ASN A 216 14.00 13.09 -4.53
C ASN A 216 14.34 12.23 -5.76
N PRO A 217 13.36 11.62 -6.45
CA PRO A 217 13.61 10.75 -7.60
C PRO A 217 14.07 11.52 -8.86
N SER A 218 13.81 12.83 -8.92
CA SER A 218 14.20 13.72 -10.02
C SER A 218 15.59 14.33 -9.86
N GLY A 219 16.14 14.34 -8.64
CA GLY A 219 17.50 14.77 -8.34
C GLY A 219 18.54 13.78 -8.86
N THR A 220 19.61 14.22 -9.51
CA THR A 220 20.59 13.30 -10.10
C THR A 220 21.48 12.60 -9.07
N SER A 221 21.71 13.22 -7.92
CA SER A 221 22.60 12.69 -6.86
C SER A 221 22.27 13.28 -5.50
N ASP A 222 21.02 13.71 -5.31
CA ASP A 222 20.60 14.30 -4.04
C ASP A 222 20.71 13.23 -2.94
N PRO A 223 21.21 13.61 -1.74
CA PRO A 223 21.34 12.66 -0.64
C PRO A 223 19.96 12.18 -0.21
N ALA A 224 19.88 10.91 0.20
CA ALA A 224 18.70 10.40 0.89
C ALA A 224 18.73 10.74 2.37
N ILE A 225 17.55 10.84 2.96
CA ILE A 225 17.34 10.77 4.41
C ILE A 225 17.19 9.27 4.73
N PRO A 226 18.14 8.65 5.47
CA PRO A 226 17.96 7.29 5.94
C PRO A 226 16.84 7.25 6.99
N VAL A 227 16.01 6.22 6.92
CA VAL A 227 14.93 5.95 7.88
C VAL A 227 15.07 4.50 8.31
N ASP A 228 16.07 4.24 9.15
CA ASP A 228 16.45 2.89 9.56
C ASP A 228 15.37 2.22 10.43
N GLU A 229 14.52 3.01 11.07
CA GLU A 229 13.36 2.55 11.82
C GLU A 229 12.43 1.73 10.94
N LEU A 230 12.31 2.06 9.65
CA LEU A 230 11.47 1.36 8.68
C LEU A 230 12.07 0.03 8.21
N ALA A 231 13.18 -0.41 8.79
CA ALA A 231 13.78 -1.68 8.42
C ALA A 231 12.84 -2.86 8.63
N GLY A 232 12.61 -3.62 7.55
CA GLY A 232 11.68 -4.75 7.54
C GLY A 232 10.20 -4.38 7.47
N SER A 233 9.86 -3.10 7.26
CA SER A 233 8.51 -2.71 6.85
C SER A 233 8.24 -3.15 5.40
N VAL A 234 6.97 -3.39 5.08
CA VAL A 234 6.49 -3.82 3.75
C VAL A 234 5.90 -2.66 2.93
N GLY A 235 5.91 -1.46 3.50
CA GLY A 235 5.40 -0.22 2.91
C GLY A 235 5.44 0.91 3.92
N ALA A 236 5.27 2.14 3.44
CA ALA A 236 5.18 3.32 4.29
C ALA A 236 4.17 4.31 3.72
N ILE A 237 3.40 4.93 4.60
CA ILE A 237 2.44 5.98 4.25
C ILE A 237 2.98 7.30 4.75
N PHE A 238 3.16 8.28 3.85
CA PHE A 238 3.43 9.65 4.25
C PHE A 238 2.22 10.25 4.94
N VAL A 239 2.43 10.81 6.13
CA VAL A 239 1.42 11.57 6.87
C VAL A 239 1.70 13.05 6.66
N PRO A 240 0.73 13.84 6.17
CA PRO A 240 0.91 15.27 5.96
C PRO A 240 1.34 15.98 7.24
N ALA A 241 2.23 16.96 7.10
CA ALA A 241 2.70 17.78 8.23
C ALA A 241 1.56 18.52 8.94
N SER A 242 0.44 18.79 8.25
CA SER A 242 -0.74 19.39 8.86
C SER A 242 -1.41 18.45 9.87
N ALA A 243 -1.39 17.14 9.59
CA ALA A 243 -1.93 16.09 10.45
C ALA A 243 -0.92 15.62 11.52
N SER A 244 0.35 15.48 11.16
CA SER A 244 1.39 14.93 12.05
C SER A 244 2.01 15.97 12.98
N GLY A 245 2.08 17.23 12.54
CA GLY A 245 2.89 18.27 13.17
C GLY A 245 4.39 18.19 12.88
N GLU A 246 4.82 17.19 12.09
CA GLU A 246 6.22 16.88 11.81
C GLU A 246 6.57 17.11 10.33
N PRO A 247 7.77 17.59 10.00
CA PRO A 247 8.18 17.82 8.61
C PRO A 247 8.33 16.51 7.82
N VAL A 248 8.75 15.44 8.50
CA VAL A 248 8.84 14.08 7.96
C VAL A 248 8.08 13.16 8.90
N ALA A 249 6.94 12.64 8.44
CA ALA A 249 6.11 11.70 9.18
C ALA A 249 5.70 10.53 8.30
N LEU A 250 5.98 9.32 8.76
CA LEU A 250 5.67 8.07 8.08
C LEU A 250 4.94 7.12 9.03
N LEU A 251 3.87 6.52 8.53
CA LEU A 251 3.34 5.28 9.11
C LEU A 251 4.02 4.10 8.41
N GLY A 252 5.02 3.53 9.08
CA GLY A 252 5.65 2.29 8.67
C GLY A 252 4.70 1.11 8.82
N LEU A 253 4.63 0.28 7.79
CA LEU A 253 3.77 -0.90 7.79
C LEU A 253 4.57 -2.17 7.97
N TYR A 254 4.32 -2.91 9.05
CA TYR A 254 5.05 -4.16 9.31
C TYR A 254 4.19 -5.39 9.04
N THR A 255 4.88 -6.50 8.75
CA THR A 255 4.23 -7.80 8.58
C THR A 255 3.38 -8.11 9.81
N GLY A 256 2.08 -8.38 9.60
CA GLY A 256 1.11 -8.57 10.67
C GLY A 256 0.14 -7.41 10.87
N GLY A 257 0.31 -6.30 10.14
CA GLY A 257 -0.66 -5.21 10.04
C GLY A 257 -0.42 -4.04 10.99
N THR A 258 0.67 -4.07 11.75
CA THR A 258 0.97 -3.02 12.73
C THR A 258 1.47 -1.79 12.00
N PHE A 259 0.83 -0.65 12.28
CA PHE A 259 1.34 0.65 11.89
C PHE A 259 2.22 1.22 12.97
N THR A 260 3.27 1.89 12.54
CA THR A 260 4.29 2.42 13.41
C THR A 260 4.61 3.84 12.98
N ALA A 261 4.50 4.79 13.91
CA ALA A 261 4.84 6.18 13.64
C ALA A 261 6.35 6.37 13.66
N VAL A 262 6.88 6.88 12.57
CA VAL A 262 8.30 7.13 12.34
C VAL A 262 8.48 8.56 11.85
N THR A 263 9.46 9.26 12.41
CA THR A 263 9.94 10.56 11.94
C THR A 263 11.41 10.45 11.55
N GLU A 264 12.00 11.54 11.06
CA GLU A 264 13.44 11.62 10.85
C GLU A 264 14.26 11.49 12.16
N ASP A 265 13.65 11.82 13.30
CA ASP A 265 14.27 11.72 14.63
C ASP A 265 14.11 10.34 15.27
N GLY A 266 13.29 9.47 14.66
CA GLY A 266 13.19 8.07 15.01
C GLY A 266 11.77 7.56 15.25
N LEU A 267 11.69 6.48 16.02
CA LEU A 267 10.47 5.72 16.28
C LEU A 267 9.65 6.38 17.41
N LEU A 268 8.39 6.72 17.14
CA LEU A 268 7.50 7.29 18.15
C LEU A 268 6.63 6.24 18.85
N GLY A 269 6.23 5.18 18.15
CA GLY A 269 5.36 4.13 18.70
C GLY A 269 4.60 3.38 17.60
N GLY A 270 3.54 2.66 17.96
CA GLY A 270 2.73 1.96 16.98
C GLY A 270 1.37 1.51 17.51
N THR A 271 0.44 1.28 16.57
CA THR A 271 -0.92 0.81 16.85
C THR A 271 -1.17 -0.57 16.21
N PRO A 272 -1.69 -1.55 16.97
CA PRO A 272 -2.11 -2.84 16.43
C PRO A 272 -3.58 -2.86 15.96
N ASP A 273 -4.30 -1.73 15.98
CA ASP A 273 -5.76 -1.73 15.85
C ASP A 273 -6.25 -2.24 14.49
N LEU A 274 -5.52 -1.92 13.42
CA LEU A 274 -5.80 -2.49 12.10
C LEU A 274 -5.53 -4.00 12.11
N SER A 275 -4.38 -4.44 12.65
CA SER A 275 -4.02 -5.86 12.78
C SER A 275 -5.08 -6.67 13.50
N VAL A 276 -5.58 -6.18 14.65
CA VAL A 276 -6.61 -6.87 15.44
C VAL A 276 -7.91 -6.98 14.65
N SER A 277 -8.27 -5.93 13.92
CA SER A 277 -9.49 -5.91 13.12
C SER A 277 -9.39 -6.87 11.92
N LEU A 278 -8.25 -6.91 11.25
CA LEU A 278 -7.98 -7.85 10.16
C LEU A 278 -7.97 -9.31 10.64
N LEU A 279 -7.30 -9.60 11.75
CA LEU A 279 -7.24 -10.95 12.32
C LEU A 279 -8.62 -11.49 12.71
N ARG A 280 -9.53 -10.62 13.19
CA ARG A 280 -10.92 -11.01 13.49
C ARG A 280 -11.69 -11.42 12.23
N GLU A 281 -11.36 -10.83 11.09
CA GLU A 281 -11.95 -11.16 9.80
C GLU A 281 -11.18 -12.27 9.05
N GLY A 282 -10.10 -12.81 9.63
CA GLY A 282 -9.26 -13.82 9.01
C GLY A 282 -8.36 -13.28 7.89
N LEU A 283 -8.13 -11.98 7.87
CA LEU A 283 -7.38 -11.28 6.83
C LEU A 283 -5.95 -10.98 7.31
N PHE A 284 -5.01 -10.99 6.37
CA PHE A 284 -3.61 -10.64 6.60
C PHE A 284 -3.21 -9.47 5.71
N LEU A 285 -2.83 -8.36 6.34
CA LEU A 285 -2.38 -7.19 5.60
C LEU A 285 -1.15 -7.50 4.74
N SER A 286 -1.19 -7.06 3.50
CA SER A 286 -0.09 -7.18 2.55
C SER A 286 0.50 -5.81 2.21
N ARG A 287 -0.34 -4.83 1.87
CA ARG A 287 0.07 -3.47 1.49
C ARG A 287 -0.95 -2.42 1.91
N ALA A 288 -0.50 -1.18 2.08
CA ALA A 288 -1.35 -0.04 2.35
C ALA A 288 -0.79 1.23 1.71
N ALA A 289 -1.68 2.17 1.40
CA ALA A 289 -1.37 3.49 0.92
C ALA A 289 -2.27 4.53 1.61
N GLY A 290 -1.77 5.76 1.74
CA GLY A 290 -2.58 6.88 2.18
C GLY A 290 -3.37 7.46 1.01
N PHE A 291 -4.66 7.68 1.21
CA PHE A 291 -5.45 8.58 0.38
C PHE A 291 -5.41 9.97 1.00
N LEU A 292 -4.84 10.93 0.27
CA LEU A 292 -4.78 12.33 0.67
C LEU A 292 -5.74 13.12 -0.22
N SER A 293 -6.87 13.54 0.34
CA SER A 293 -7.91 14.27 -0.40
C SER A 293 -7.69 15.79 -0.40
N GLY A 294 -6.71 16.27 0.36
CA GLY A 294 -6.53 17.67 0.72
C GLY A 294 -7.42 18.13 1.88
N SER A 295 -7.99 17.19 2.64
CA SER A 295 -8.77 17.45 3.85
C SER A 295 -8.53 16.35 4.86
N GLU A 296 -7.96 16.71 6.02
CA GLU A 296 -7.64 15.76 7.10
C GLU A 296 -8.82 14.88 7.52
N PHE A 297 -10.05 15.37 7.35
CA PHE A 297 -11.27 14.62 7.69
C PHE A 297 -11.55 13.44 6.74
N ASN A 298 -11.09 13.52 5.49
CA ASN A 298 -11.29 12.47 4.48
C ASN A 298 -10.02 11.70 4.16
N ASP A 299 -8.86 12.19 4.62
CA ASP A 299 -7.60 11.48 4.46
C ASP A 299 -7.70 10.14 5.19
N THR A 300 -7.47 9.04 4.49
CA THR A 300 -7.66 7.68 5.04
C THR A 300 -6.64 6.72 4.45
N ILE A 301 -6.76 5.44 4.79
CA ILE A 301 -5.87 4.37 4.35
C ILE A 301 -6.65 3.44 3.43
N THR A 302 -6.13 3.23 2.22
CA THR A 302 -6.49 2.09 1.38
C THR A 302 -5.48 0.97 1.62
N PHE A 303 -5.94 -0.28 1.59
CA PHE A 303 -5.06 -1.40 1.82
C PHE A 303 -5.54 -2.66 1.12
N SER A 304 -4.62 -3.59 0.89
CA SER A 304 -4.96 -4.93 0.47
C SER A 304 -4.66 -5.95 1.55
N ALA A 305 -5.47 -7.01 1.60
CA ALA A 305 -5.30 -8.08 2.56
C ALA A 305 -5.64 -9.44 1.95
N ASN A 306 -4.87 -10.44 2.34
CA ASN A 306 -4.99 -11.81 1.87
C ASN A 306 -5.83 -12.65 2.85
N ASP A 307 -6.75 -13.46 2.34
CA ASP A 307 -7.64 -14.34 3.12
C ASP A 307 -7.12 -15.80 3.21
N GLY A 308 -5.96 -16.06 2.61
CA GLY A 308 -5.33 -17.37 2.44
C GLY A 308 -5.47 -17.95 1.03
N LEU A 309 -6.30 -17.36 0.16
CA LEU A 309 -6.55 -17.80 -1.20
C LEU A 309 -6.30 -16.69 -2.22
N THR A 310 -6.95 -15.54 -2.02
CA THR A 310 -6.86 -14.36 -2.87
C THR A 310 -6.49 -13.14 -2.03
N GLU A 311 -6.14 -12.05 -2.71
CA GLU A 311 -5.90 -10.75 -2.11
C GLU A 311 -6.99 -9.79 -2.55
N ASP A 312 -7.62 -9.14 -1.58
CA ASP A 312 -8.71 -8.18 -1.80
C ASP A 312 -8.28 -6.77 -1.39
N ILE A 313 -8.94 -5.76 -1.96
CA ILE A 313 -8.72 -4.34 -1.65
C ILE A 313 -9.83 -3.76 -0.77
N PHE A 314 -9.42 -2.90 0.16
CA PHE A 314 -10.25 -2.30 1.19
C PHE A 314 -9.87 -0.83 1.42
N ILE A 315 -10.73 -0.14 2.15
CA ILE A 315 -10.49 1.21 2.67
C ILE A 315 -10.93 1.27 4.12
N VAL A 316 -10.19 2.01 4.93
CA VAL A 316 -10.61 2.30 6.31
C VAL A 316 -11.67 3.39 6.30
N THR A 317 -12.82 3.12 6.93
CA THR A 317 -13.94 4.09 6.97
C THR A 317 -14.20 4.64 8.37
N SER A 318 -13.51 4.14 9.40
CA SER A 318 -13.75 4.55 10.79
C SER A 318 -12.73 5.52 11.35
N HIS A 319 -11.57 5.63 10.71
CA HIS A 319 -10.43 6.42 11.17
C HIS A 319 -9.83 7.14 9.98
N THR A 320 -9.44 8.38 10.21
CA THR A 320 -8.62 9.17 9.28
C THR A 320 -7.16 8.75 9.40
N LEU A 321 -6.33 9.18 8.45
CA LEU A 321 -4.89 9.02 8.52
C LEU A 321 -4.30 9.72 9.75
N ALA A 322 -4.86 10.88 10.12
CA ALA A 322 -4.47 11.62 11.33
C ALA A 322 -4.80 10.83 12.60
N ASP A 323 -5.94 10.13 12.65
CA ASP A 323 -6.29 9.27 13.78
C ASP A 323 -5.26 8.15 13.95
N PHE A 324 -4.86 7.48 12.86
CA PHE A 324 -3.83 6.44 12.92
C PHE A 324 -2.47 6.99 13.39
N TRP A 325 -2.10 8.19 12.97
CA TRP A 325 -0.92 8.87 13.46
C TRP A 325 -0.99 9.09 14.98
N GLN A 326 -2.09 9.68 15.46
CA GLN A 326 -2.29 9.94 16.89
C GLN A 326 -2.28 8.65 17.71
N LEU A 327 -2.96 7.60 17.24
CA LEU A 327 -2.97 6.28 17.86
C LEU A 327 -1.55 5.68 17.96
N ALA A 328 -0.73 5.87 16.93
CA ALA A 328 0.63 5.37 16.91
C ALA A 328 1.61 6.19 17.78
N THR A 329 1.34 7.48 18.01
CA THR A 329 2.22 8.37 18.79
C THR A 329 1.82 8.54 20.26
N THR A 330 0.60 8.17 20.64
CA THR A 330 0.13 8.37 22.01
C THR A 330 0.76 7.33 22.94
N GLU A 331 1.47 7.79 23.97
CA GLU A 331 2.01 6.89 25.00
C GLU A 331 0.86 6.17 25.74
N PRO A 332 0.99 4.87 26.03
CA PRO A 332 0.01 4.18 26.87
C PRO A 332 0.01 4.80 28.28
N GLU A 333 -1.08 5.44 28.68
CA GLU A 333 -1.24 5.95 30.04
C GLU A 333 -1.17 4.79 31.05
N PHE A 334 -0.04 4.66 31.75
CA PHE A 334 0.10 3.78 32.89
C PHE A 334 -0.60 4.38 34.11
N SER A 335 -1.91 4.21 34.23
CA SER A 335 -2.57 4.37 35.53
C SER A 335 -2.28 3.13 36.37
N LEU A 336 -1.41 3.24 37.37
CA LEU A 336 -1.30 2.22 38.40
C LEU A 336 -2.66 2.10 39.12
N PRO A 337 -3.17 0.89 39.36
CA PRO A 337 -4.39 0.73 40.16
C PRO A 337 -4.14 1.28 41.57
N GLU A 338 -5.01 2.19 42.02
CA GLU A 338 -5.08 2.63 43.42
C GLU A 338 -5.44 1.48 44.37
#